data_AF-D9UJ75-F1
#
_entry.id   AF-D9UJ75-F1
#
_cell.length_a   1.000
_cell.length_b   1.000
_cell.length_c   1.000
_cell.angle_alpha   90.00
_cell.angle_beta   90.00
_cell.angle_gamma   90.00
#
_symmetry.space_group_name_H-M   'P 1'
#
loop_
_entity.id
_entity.type
_entity.pdbx_description
1 polymer ?
#
loop_
_entity_poly.entity_id
_entity_poly.type
_entity_poly.pdbx_seq_one_letter_code
_entity_poly.pdbx_strand_id
1 'polypeptide(L)'
;RPRRSRACGNSCARWPRRRGPAPRRASCSPPTSTRPSASARGCSASYPGRALYLGLPLLQGLTEAQLRGVLAHELGHYSHADTRLSGLTSRVREQVGRTVAHLRGESGDGETRKRNVLHRWLAKLYTGYGTLVLRVTLQDARRQECAADRLAARLAGRTATASALRELPALESSFAYYLDRYALVGTDRGLLPPRGEVFGGYGRLLDARQCELVHMRTELPDEPASLYDSHPPLAARVRRIEELPEEGRTDEGRAAAFGLLDAPERVLAALEDAVLKAPPSGTWARAADWPDLLTRSLDARLGDQDAPLPRALLREKGTAGLPTLLSVIEEGRLWDLARHLPASAEARAAKGRARQAMLRPLLREQLHGRCARLR
;
A
#
# COMPACT_ATOMS: atom_id res chain seq x y z
N ARG A 1 -2.43 31.53 -40.04
CA ARG A 1 -2.81 30.60 -38.94
C ARG A 1 -2.91 29.18 -39.51
N PRO A 2 -2.05 28.24 -39.09
CA PRO A 2 -2.46 26.85 -39.03
C PRO A 2 -2.28 26.27 -37.62
N ARG A 3 -3.29 25.50 -37.19
CA ARG A 3 -3.35 24.78 -35.91
C ARG A 3 -2.35 23.63 -35.89
N ARG A 4 -1.47 23.61 -34.88
CA ARG A 4 -0.62 22.47 -34.52
C ARG A 4 -1.48 21.37 -33.87
N SER A 5 -1.54 20.19 -34.47
CA SER A 5 -1.98 18.96 -33.79
C SER A 5 -0.79 18.36 -33.04
N ARG A 6 -0.84 18.37 -31.70
CA ARG A 6 0.12 17.66 -30.84
C ARG A 6 -0.16 16.16 -30.92
N ALA A 7 0.82 15.38 -31.37
CA ALA A 7 0.84 13.94 -31.21
C ALA A 7 1.35 13.59 -29.80
N CYS A 8 0.47 13.11 -28.92
CA CYS A 8 0.89 12.41 -27.70
C CYS A 8 1.11 10.94 -28.06
N GLY A 9 2.36 10.49 -28.04
CA GLY A 9 2.73 9.09 -28.18
C GLY A 9 2.50 8.35 -26.86
N ASN A 10 1.41 7.57 -26.78
CA ASN A 10 1.26 6.53 -25.76
C ASN A 10 2.03 5.28 -26.22
N SER A 11 3.13 4.97 -25.54
CA SER A 11 3.86 3.70 -25.71
C SER A 11 2.97 2.54 -25.24
N CYS A 12 2.42 1.78 -26.20
CA CYS A 12 1.58 0.61 -25.95
C CYS A 12 2.18 -0.60 -26.66
N ALA A 13 2.66 -1.59 -25.92
CA ALA A 13 2.99 -2.90 -26.49
C ALA A 13 1.70 -3.58 -26.97
N ARG A 14 1.64 -3.94 -28.26
CA ARG A 14 0.44 -4.43 -28.94
C ARG A 14 0.61 -5.91 -29.28
N TRP A 15 -0.24 -6.78 -28.73
CA TRP A 15 -0.22 -8.22 -29.02
C TRP A 15 -1.05 -8.56 -30.28
N PRO A 16 -0.67 -9.60 -31.06
CA PRO A 16 -1.39 -10.02 -32.26
C PRO A 16 -2.77 -10.62 -31.98
N ARG A 17 -3.67 -10.51 -32.96
CA ARG A 17 -5.10 -10.82 -32.86
C ARG A 17 -5.37 -12.31 -32.64
N ARG A 18 -5.81 -12.71 -31.44
CA ARG A 18 -6.61 -13.93 -31.22
C ARG A 18 -7.87 -13.62 -30.41
N ARG A 19 -9.00 -14.19 -30.82
CA ARG A 19 -10.30 -14.04 -30.15
C ARG A 19 -10.28 -14.87 -28.85
N GLY A 20 -10.19 -14.21 -27.70
CA GLY A 20 -10.26 -14.82 -26.37
C GLY A 20 -10.65 -13.78 -25.29
N PRO A 21 -11.05 -14.22 -24.09
CA PRO A 21 -11.61 -13.36 -23.03
C PRO A 21 -10.58 -12.52 -22.24
N ALA A 22 -9.31 -12.57 -22.63
CA ALA A 22 -8.19 -11.91 -21.96
C ALA A 22 -8.20 -10.37 -22.08
N PRO A 23 -7.63 -9.65 -21.09
CA PRO A 23 -7.46 -8.19 -21.15
C PRO A 23 -6.63 -7.80 -22.38
N ARG A 24 -7.02 -6.69 -23.03
CA ARG A 24 -6.43 -6.26 -24.31
C ARG A 24 -5.33 -5.21 -24.16
N ARG A 25 -5.18 -4.65 -22.95
CA ARG A 25 -4.16 -3.66 -22.58
C ARG A 25 -3.76 -3.86 -21.12
N ALA A 26 -2.47 -3.73 -20.84
CA ALA A 26 -1.94 -3.61 -19.49
C ALA A 26 -1.51 -2.16 -19.26
N SER A 27 -1.83 -1.59 -18.10
CA SER A 27 -1.39 -0.26 -17.68
C SER A 27 -0.81 -0.32 -16.28
N CYS A 28 0.29 0.38 -16.04
CA CYS A 28 0.87 0.47 -14.70
C CYS A 28 -0.02 1.34 -13.81
N SER A 29 -0.17 0.96 -12.55
CA SER A 29 -0.97 1.69 -11.57
C SER A 29 -0.23 1.82 -10.24
N PRO A 30 -0.47 2.90 -9.48
CA PRO A 30 0.19 3.12 -8.20
C PRO A 30 -0.19 2.14 -7.07
N PRO A 31 -1.40 1.53 -6.95
CA PRO A 31 -1.65 0.58 -5.88
C PRO A 31 -0.93 -0.75 -6.11
N THR A 32 -0.64 -1.44 -5.02
CA THR A 32 -0.08 -2.81 -4.94
C THR A 32 -1.01 -3.90 -5.47
N SER A 33 -2.26 -3.56 -5.78
CA SER A 33 -3.24 -4.52 -6.30
C SER A 33 -3.34 -4.44 -7.82
N THR A 34 -3.41 -5.61 -8.45
CA THR A 34 -4.00 -5.74 -9.77
C THR A 34 -5.48 -5.42 -9.67
N ARG A 35 -5.93 -4.38 -10.38
CA ARG A 35 -7.37 -4.07 -10.47
C ARG A 35 -7.84 -4.30 -11.89
N PRO A 36 -8.92 -5.07 -12.12
CA PRO A 36 -9.71 -4.95 -13.34
C PRO A 36 -10.35 -3.56 -13.40
N SER A 37 -10.27 -2.87 -14.54
CA SER A 37 -11.27 -1.84 -14.85
C SER A 37 -11.96 -2.13 -16.18
N ALA A 38 -13.29 -2.09 -16.15
CA ALA A 38 -14.12 -1.96 -17.32
C ALA A 38 -14.51 -0.49 -17.42
N SER A 39 -13.73 0.31 -18.17
CA SER A 39 -14.13 1.68 -18.49
C SER A 39 -15.27 1.63 -19.49
N ALA A 40 -16.46 2.02 -19.02
CA ALA A 40 -17.56 2.46 -19.86
C ALA A 40 -17.82 3.94 -19.57
N ARG A 41 -16.92 4.80 -20.08
CA ARG A 41 -17.10 6.21 -20.51
C ARG A 41 -15.99 7.15 -20.02
N GLY A 42 -15.45 7.93 -20.96
CA GLY A 42 -14.66 9.14 -20.68
C GLY A 42 -13.52 9.43 -21.66
N CYS A 43 -13.86 9.91 -22.87
CA CYS A 43 -12.99 10.68 -23.79
C CYS A 43 -11.79 9.98 -24.46
N SER A 44 -12.05 8.98 -25.30
CA SER A 44 -11.57 8.95 -26.70
C SER A 44 -12.35 7.85 -27.43
N ALA A 45 -12.81 8.16 -28.64
CA ALA A 45 -13.67 7.28 -29.42
C ALA A 45 -12.95 5.98 -29.82
N SER A 46 -13.74 4.90 -29.88
CA SER A 46 -13.45 3.56 -30.41
C SER A 46 -12.63 2.61 -29.53
N TYR A 47 -13.37 1.73 -28.84
CA TYR A 47 -13.20 0.27 -28.64
C TYR A 47 -13.49 -0.14 -27.17
N PRO A 48 -14.50 -1.00 -26.88
CA PRO A 48 -14.66 -1.58 -25.56
C PRO A 48 -13.51 -2.55 -25.28
N GLY A 49 -12.61 -2.19 -24.38
CA GLY A 49 -11.45 -2.99 -23.99
C GLY A 49 -11.38 -3.17 -22.48
N ARG A 50 -11.13 -4.39 -22.02
CA ARG A 50 -10.79 -4.69 -20.62
C ARG A 50 -9.31 -4.37 -20.40
N ALA A 51 -9.01 -3.59 -19.37
CA ALA A 51 -7.64 -3.23 -18.98
C ALA A 51 -7.24 -3.93 -17.68
N LEU A 52 -6.04 -4.51 -17.66
CA LEU A 52 -5.41 -5.02 -16.45
C LEU A 52 -4.47 -3.95 -15.91
N TYR A 53 -4.70 -3.54 -14.67
CA TYR A 53 -3.82 -2.61 -13.99
C TYR A 53 -2.81 -3.42 -13.21
N LEU A 54 -1.51 -3.13 -13.39
CA LEU A 54 -0.45 -3.81 -12.66
C LEU A 54 0.20 -2.82 -11.70
N GLY A 55 0.27 -3.22 -10.42
CA GLY A 55 0.96 -2.45 -9.41
C GLY A 55 2.44 -2.34 -9.73
N LEU A 56 2.97 -1.13 -9.75
CA LEU A 56 4.41 -0.90 -9.94
C LEU A 56 5.30 -1.63 -8.90
N PRO A 57 4.90 -1.75 -7.61
CA PRO A 57 5.67 -2.53 -6.62
C PRO A 57 5.85 -4.00 -7.02
N LEU A 58 4.86 -4.58 -7.71
CA LEU A 58 4.94 -5.95 -8.21
C LEU A 58 6.00 -6.08 -9.30
N LEU A 59 6.13 -5.09 -10.18
CA LEU A 59 7.17 -5.07 -11.20
C LEU A 59 8.56 -4.89 -10.58
N GLN A 60 8.69 -4.01 -9.59
CA GLN A 60 9.98 -3.72 -8.95
C GLN A 60 10.45 -4.84 -8.00
N GLY A 61 9.53 -5.60 -7.41
CA GLY A 61 9.86 -6.60 -6.39
C GLY A 61 9.76 -8.06 -6.81
N LEU A 62 9.12 -8.38 -7.94
CA LEU A 62 8.98 -9.75 -8.41
C LEU A 62 9.93 -10.06 -9.57
N THR A 63 10.29 -11.33 -9.69
CA THR A 63 10.88 -11.91 -10.90
C THR A 63 9.81 -12.10 -11.98
N GLU A 64 10.23 -12.27 -13.24
CA GLU A 64 9.30 -12.56 -14.34
C GLU A 64 8.45 -13.82 -14.07
N ALA A 65 9.05 -14.86 -13.49
CA ALA A 65 8.36 -16.10 -13.14
C ALA A 65 7.29 -15.88 -12.07
N GLN A 66 7.63 -15.13 -11.02
CA GLN A 66 6.68 -14.77 -9.97
C GLN A 66 5.55 -13.90 -10.51
N LEU A 67 5.87 -12.88 -11.33
CA LEU A 67 4.87 -12.03 -11.97
C LEU A 67 3.93 -12.86 -12.86
N ARG A 68 4.47 -13.81 -13.63
CA ARG A 68 3.67 -14.75 -14.44
C ARG A 68 2.68 -15.53 -13.59
N GLY A 69 3.09 -15.95 -12.38
CA GLY A 69 2.21 -16.62 -11.41
C GLY A 69 1.06 -15.73 -10.95
N VAL A 70 1.37 -14.48 -10.57
CA VAL A 70 0.35 -13.47 -10.20
C VAL A 70 -0.62 -13.22 -11.36
N LEU A 71 -0.10 -12.99 -12.57
CA LEU A 71 -0.92 -12.75 -13.75
C LEU A 71 -1.78 -13.96 -14.11
N ALA A 72 -1.26 -15.18 -13.99
CA ALA A 72 -2.01 -16.40 -14.24
C ALA A 72 -3.13 -16.60 -13.21
N HIS A 73 -2.89 -16.29 -11.94
CA HIS A 73 -3.91 -16.30 -10.89
C HIS A 73 -5.03 -15.29 -11.23
N GLU A 74 -4.66 -14.04 -11.50
CA GLU A 74 -5.61 -12.97 -11.84
C GLU A 74 -6.43 -13.32 -13.08
N LEU A 75 -5.78 -13.82 -14.14
CA LEU A 75 -6.46 -14.28 -15.35
C LEU A 75 -7.36 -15.51 -15.11
N GLY A 76 -7.01 -16.36 -14.15
CA GLY A 76 -7.83 -17.49 -13.72
C GLY A 76 -9.17 -17.09 -13.15
N HIS A 77 -9.24 -15.95 -12.46
CA HIS A 77 -10.51 -15.35 -12.02
C HIS A 77 -11.38 -14.94 -13.21
N TYR A 78 -10.79 -14.45 -14.31
CA TYR A 78 -11.56 -14.07 -15.50
C TYR A 78 -12.06 -15.25 -16.31
N SER A 79 -11.32 -16.37 -16.34
CA SER A 79 -11.71 -17.53 -17.15
C SER A 79 -12.83 -18.35 -16.53
N HIS A 80 -12.97 -18.31 -15.19
CA HIS A 80 -13.94 -19.13 -14.44
C HIS A 80 -15.17 -18.35 -13.95
N ALA A 81 -15.22 -17.02 -14.09
CA ALA A 81 -16.34 -16.22 -13.60
C ALA A 81 -17.04 -15.42 -14.72
N ASP A 82 -18.37 -15.41 -14.67
CA ASP A 82 -19.18 -14.31 -15.20
C ASP A 82 -18.77 -13.03 -14.45
N THR A 83 -17.74 -12.37 -14.96
CA THR A 83 -17.08 -11.15 -14.42
C THR A 83 -18.03 -10.08 -13.87
N ARG A 84 -19.28 -10.01 -14.35
CA ARG A 84 -20.31 -9.09 -13.87
C ARG A 84 -20.92 -9.51 -12.53
N LEU A 85 -21.20 -10.79 -12.32
CA LEU A 85 -21.74 -11.30 -11.06
C LEU A 85 -20.67 -11.35 -9.97
N SER A 86 -19.43 -11.75 -10.29
CA SER A 86 -18.33 -11.80 -9.33
C SER A 86 -17.93 -10.42 -8.78
N GLY A 87 -17.94 -9.38 -9.62
CA GLY A 87 -17.71 -8.00 -9.18
C GLY A 87 -18.81 -7.45 -8.27
N LEU A 88 -20.07 -7.83 -8.51
CA LEU A 88 -21.21 -7.42 -7.69
C LEU A 88 -21.21 -8.14 -6.33
N THR A 89 -21.00 -9.46 -6.32
CA THR A 89 -20.95 -10.25 -5.08
C THR A 89 -19.79 -9.86 -4.18
N SER A 90 -18.65 -9.44 -4.75
CA SER A 90 -17.49 -8.94 -3.99
C SER A 90 -17.81 -7.63 -3.25
N ARG A 91 -18.47 -6.66 -3.92
CA ARG A 91 -18.88 -5.40 -3.29
C ARG A 91 -19.94 -5.61 -2.20
N VAL A 92 -20.93 -6.47 -2.47
CA VAL A 92 -21.97 -6.83 -1.48
C VAL A 92 -21.32 -7.44 -0.23
N ARG A 93 -20.36 -8.35 -0.40
CA ARG A 93 -19.62 -8.95 0.73
C ARG A 93 -18.83 -7.91 1.52
N GLU A 94 -18.14 -7.00 0.86
CA GLU A 94 -17.35 -5.96 1.52
C GLU A 94 -18.24 -5.02 2.35
N GLN A 95 -19.40 -4.62 1.80
CA GLN A 95 -20.37 -3.76 2.50
C GLN A 95 -21.05 -4.48 3.67
N VAL A 96 -21.49 -5.74 3.47
CA VAL A 96 -22.11 -6.55 4.52
C VAL A 96 -21.08 -6.85 5.62
N GLY A 97 -19.85 -7.22 5.26
CA GLY A 97 -18.76 -7.51 6.20
C GLY A 97 -18.42 -6.32 7.08
N ARG A 98 -18.28 -5.11 6.50
CA ARG A 98 -18.06 -3.87 7.27
C ARG A 98 -19.20 -3.58 8.24
N THR A 99 -20.44 -3.71 7.77
CA THR A 99 -21.62 -3.43 8.59
C THR A 99 -21.74 -4.42 9.75
N VAL A 100 -21.50 -5.71 9.50
CA VAL A 100 -21.49 -6.73 10.56
C VAL A 100 -20.32 -6.53 11.54
N ALA A 101 -19.13 -6.20 11.06
CA ALA A 101 -17.98 -5.91 11.92
C ALA A 101 -18.23 -4.70 12.83
N HIS A 102 -18.84 -3.64 12.29
CA HIS A 102 -19.24 -2.47 13.06
C HIS A 102 -20.29 -2.83 14.13
N LEU A 103 -21.36 -3.54 13.76
CA LEU A 103 -22.42 -3.94 14.69
C LEU A 103 -21.94 -4.88 15.81
N ARG A 104 -20.89 -5.68 15.55
CA ARG A 104 -20.25 -6.54 16.57
C ARG A 104 -19.25 -5.77 17.44
N GLY A 105 -18.44 -4.88 16.84
CA GLY A 105 -17.42 -4.08 17.54
C GLY A 105 -17.98 -3.04 18.51
N GLU A 106 -19.18 -2.51 18.25
CA GLU A 106 -19.90 -1.60 19.17
C GLU A 106 -20.39 -2.26 20.47
N SER A 107 -20.03 -3.53 20.72
CA SER A 107 -20.43 -4.25 21.94
C SER A 107 -19.43 -4.06 23.11
N GLY A 108 -18.34 -3.29 22.91
CA GLY A 108 -17.17 -3.28 23.81
C GLY A 108 -16.89 -2.02 24.63
N ASP A 109 -17.49 -0.86 24.35
CA ASP A 109 -17.17 0.39 25.06
C ASP A 109 -18.36 0.92 25.87
N GLY A 110 -18.13 1.12 27.17
CA GLY A 110 -19.12 1.40 28.23
C GLY A 110 -19.98 2.66 28.06
N GLU A 111 -19.80 3.44 27.01
CA GLU A 111 -20.52 4.71 26.78
C GLU A 111 -21.88 4.52 26.07
N THR A 112 -22.14 3.35 25.47
CA THR A 112 -23.36 3.10 24.68
C THR A 112 -24.49 2.41 25.47
N ARG A 113 -24.64 2.73 26.75
CA ARG A 113 -25.66 2.09 27.63
C ARG A 113 -27.10 2.59 27.39
N LYS A 114 -27.31 3.59 26.50
CA LYS A 114 -28.63 4.13 26.10
C LYS A 114 -29.09 3.70 24.70
N ARG A 115 -28.73 2.50 24.23
CA ARG A 115 -29.21 1.99 22.94
C ARG A 115 -30.50 1.17 23.10
N ASN A 116 -31.58 1.62 22.46
CA ASN A 116 -32.90 0.97 22.51
C ASN A 116 -32.81 -0.55 22.27
N VAL A 117 -33.56 -1.34 23.05
CA VAL A 117 -33.63 -2.82 22.91
C VAL A 117 -33.90 -3.21 21.45
N LEU A 118 -34.74 -2.43 20.76
CA LEU A 118 -35.03 -2.57 19.34
C LEU A 118 -33.78 -2.49 18.44
N HIS A 119 -32.87 -1.55 18.70
CA HIS A 119 -31.62 -1.44 17.93
C HIS A 119 -30.71 -2.64 18.16
N ARG A 120 -30.61 -3.16 19.40
CA ARG A 120 -29.83 -4.38 19.68
C ARG A 120 -30.44 -5.60 18.98
N TRP A 121 -31.78 -5.68 18.94
CA TRP A 121 -32.49 -6.77 18.26
C TRP A 121 -32.29 -6.70 16.73
N LEU A 122 -32.41 -5.51 16.14
CA LEU A 122 -32.18 -5.29 14.72
C LEU A 122 -30.71 -5.55 14.32
N ALA A 123 -29.75 -5.13 15.16
CA ALA A 123 -28.33 -5.44 14.98
C ALA A 123 -28.05 -6.94 14.99
N LYS A 124 -28.70 -7.70 15.89
CA LYS A 124 -28.60 -9.17 15.92
C LYS A 124 -29.20 -9.82 14.68
N LEU A 125 -30.37 -9.37 14.24
CA LEU A 125 -31.03 -9.86 13.01
C LEU A 125 -30.14 -9.63 11.78
N TYR A 126 -29.64 -8.40 11.62
CA TYR A 126 -28.74 -8.04 10.52
C TYR A 126 -27.43 -8.81 10.58
N THR A 127 -26.87 -9.00 11.79
CA THR A 127 -25.66 -9.82 11.99
C THR A 127 -25.89 -11.26 11.57
N GLY A 128 -27.03 -11.86 11.91
CA GLY A 128 -27.40 -13.22 11.49
C GLY A 128 -27.55 -13.34 9.97
N TYR A 129 -28.30 -12.44 9.35
CA TYR A 129 -28.46 -12.36 7.89
C TYR A 129 -27.11 -12.16 7.17
N GLY A 130 -26.32 -11.19 7.61
CA GLY A 130 -25.01 -10.90 7.03
C GLY A 130 -24.04 -12.07 7.18
N THR A 131 -24.05 -12.76 8.32
CA THR A 131 -23.23 -13.97 8.53
C THR A 131 -23.63 -15.10 7.58
N LEU A 132 -24.93 -15.28 7.31
CA LEU A 132 -25.41 -16.28 6.36
C LEU A 132 -25.00 -15.95 4.91
N VAL A 133 -25.21 -14.71 4.47
CA VAL A 133 -24.81 -14.24 3.14
C VAL A 133 -23.30 -14.39 2.95
N LEU A 134 -22.51 -14.00 3.95
CA LEU A 134 -21.06 -14.18 3.93
C LEU A 134 -20.70 -15.67 3.89
N ARG A 135 -21.30 -16.53 4.72
CA ARG A 135 -21.01 -17.97 4.73
C ARG A 135 -21.19 -18.62 3.35
N VAL A 136 -22.32 -18.35 2.68
CA VAL A 136 -22.62 -18.95 1.37
C VAL A 136 -21.65 -18.42 0.31
N THR A 137 -21.46 -17.11 0.26
CA THR A 137 -20.64 -16.48 -0.80
C THR A 137 -19.13 -16.66 -0.60
N LEU A 138 -18.67 -16.88 0.64
CA LEU A 138 -17.26 -17.16 0.94
C LEU A 138 -16.83 -18.57 0.50
N GLN A 139 -17.73 -19.56 0.49
CA GLN A 139 -17.39 -20.90 0.01
C GLN A 139 -17.06 -20.90 -1.49
N ASP A 140 -17.88 -20.22 -2.29
CA ASP A 140 -17.64 -20.08 -3.73
C ASP A 140 -16.38 -19.26 -4.02
N ALA A 141 -16.14 -18.20 -3.26
CA ALA A 141 -14.92 -17.42 -3.35
C ALA A 141 -13.67 -18.28 -3.08
N ARG A 142 -13.68 -19.09 -2.02
CA ARG A 142 -12.56 -19.98 -1.70
C ARG A 142 -12.32 -21.04 -2.79
N ARG A 143 -13.37 -21.54 -3.44
CA ARG A 143 -13.24 -22.47 -4.58
C ARG A 143 -12.61 -21.77 -5.79
N GLN A 144 -13.01 -20.53 -6.07
CA GLN A 144 -12.43 -19.71 -7.14
C GLN A 144 -10.94 -19.42 -6.89
N GLU A 145 -10.58 -19.03 -5.67
CA GLU A 145 -9.20 -18.83 -5.24
C GLU A 145 -8.36 -20.11 -5.43
N CYS A 146 -8.85 -21.26 -4.97
CA CYS A 146 -8.16 -22.54 -5.17
C CYS A 146 -8.01 -22.92 -6.66
N ALA A 147 -9.01 -22.63 -7.50
CA ALA A 147 -8.95 -22.89 -8.94
C ALA A 147 -7.92 -21.97 -9.62
N ALA A 148 -7.89 -20.69 -9.24
CA ALA A 148 -6.92 -19.72 -9.71
C ALA A 148 -5.49 -20.07 -9.28
N ASP A 149 -5.29 -20.51 -8.04
CA ASP A 149 -3.99 -20.97 -7.53
C ASP A 149 -3.47 -22.20 -8.30
N ARG A 150 -4.35 -23.16 -8.60
CA ARG A 150 -3.98 -24.33 -9.44
C ARG A 150 -3.64 -23.91 -10.86
N LEU A 151 -4.40 -22.99 -11.45
CA LEU A 151 -4.10 -22.48 -12.79
C LEU A 151 -2.75 -21.76 -12.79
N ALA A 152 -2.48 -20.93 -11.78
CA ALA A 152 -1.20 -20.23 -11.63
C ALA A 152 -0.04 -21.21 -11.49
N ALA A 153 -0.16 -22.22 -10.63
CA ALA A 153 0.86 -23.26 -10.47
C ALA A 153 1.10 -24.05 -11.76
N ARG A 154 0.05 -24.40 -12.50
CA ARG A 154 0.17 -25.04 -13.82
C ARG A 154 0.85 -24.13 -14.85
N LEU A 155 0.55 -22.83 -14.85
CA LEU A 155 1.04 -21.90 -15.86
C LEU A 155 2.46 -21.39 -15.59
N ALA A 156 2.75 -20.97 -14.36
CA ALA A 156 4.00 -20.35 -13.96
C ALA A 156 4.95 -21.28 -13.18
N GLY A 157 4.47 -22.45 -12.76
CA GLY A 157 5.21 -23.38 -11.91
C GLY A 157 4.85 -23.20 -10.44
N ARG A 158 4.91 -24.31 -9.70
CA ARG A 158 4.62 -24.41 -8.27
C ARG A 158 5.49 -23.47 -7.44
N THR A 159 6.80 -23.56 -7.62
CA THR A 159 7.80 -22.77 -6.87
C THR A 159 7.64 -21.28 -7.10
N ALA A 160 7.49 -20.85 -8.36
CA ALA A 160 7.32 -19.43 -8.69
C ALA A 160 6.00 -18.88 -8.13
N THR A 161 4.92 -19.65 -8.18
CA THR A 161 3.62 -19.23 -7.64
C THR A 161 3.64 -19.13 -6.12
N ALA A 162 4.19 -20.13 -5.42
CA ALA A 162 4.33 -20.11 -3.96
C ALA A 162 5.27 -18.99 -3.49
N SER A 163 6.38 -18.76 -4.20
CA SER A 163 7.30 -17.67 -3.94
C SER A 163 6.67 -16.30 -4.19
N ALA A 164 5.89 -16.14 -5.27
CA ALA A 164 5.18 -14.89 -5.53
C ALA A 164 4.21 -14.54 -4.40
N LEU A 165 3.43 -15.51 -3.90
CA LEU A 165 2.52 -15.31 -2.78
C LEU A 165 3.24 -14.88 -1.49
N ARG A 166 4.47 -15.36 -1.26
CA ARG A 166 5.31 -14.94 -0.13
C ARG A 166 5.83 -13.50 -0.26
N GLU A 167 6.06 -13.03 -1.48
CA GLU A 167 6.53 -11.66 -1.72
C GLU A 167 5.42 -10.62 -1.52
N LEU A 168 4.16 -10.95 -1.81
CA LEU A 168 3.07 -9.95 -1.83
C LEU A 168 2.94 -9.12 -0.53
N PRO A 169 2.91 -9.72 0.69
CA PRO A 169 2.78 -8.93 1.92
C PRO A 169 4.01 -8.05 2.17
N ALA A 170 5.20 -8.56 1.86
CA ALA A 170 6.44 -7.82 2.00
C ALA A 170 6.47 -6.61 1.06
N LEU A 171 6.05 -6.76 -0.19
CA LEU A 171 5.94 -5.67 -1.15
C LEU A 171 4.88 -4.66 -0.76
N GLU A 172 3.72 -5.11 -0.29
CA GLU A 172 2.65 -4.23 0.17
C GLU A 172 3.10 -3.35 1.36
N SER A 173 3.66 -3.98 2.39
CA SER A 173 4.12 -3.28 3.60
C SER A 173 5.28 -2.35 3.31
N SER A 174 6.29 -2.81 2.57
CA SER A 174 7.48 -2.02 2.27
C SER A 174 7.18 -0.85 1.33
N PHE A 175 6.25 -1.00 0.38
CA PHE A 175 5.86 0.10 -0.50
C PHE A 175 5.08 1.18 0.26
N ALA A 176 4.14 0.78 1.13
CA ALA A 176 3.43 1.71 1.99
C ALA A 176 4.41 2.48 2.91
N TYR A 177 5.37 1.76 3.50
CA TYR A 177 6.42 2.35 4.31
C TYR A 177 7.31 3.31 3.50
N TYR A 178 7.70 2.93 2.28
CA TYR A 178 8.49 3.76 1.39
C TYR A 178 7.80 5.08 1.05
N LEU A 179 6.52 5.02 0.66
CA LEU A 179 5.74 6.21 0.37
C LEU A 179 5.63 7.13 1.59
N ASP A 180 5.24 6.58 2.73
CA ASP A 180 5.05 7.34 3.99
C ASP A 180 6.36 7.98 4.49
N ARG A 181 7.47 7.24 4.44
CA ARG A 181 8.73 7.63 5.11
C ARG A 181 9.74 8.33 4.24
N TYR A 182 9.67 8.15 2.92
CA TYR A 182 10.65 8.69 1.98
C TYR A 182 9.96 9.55 0.92
N ALA A 183 9.12 8.94 0.09
CA ALA A 183 8.64 9.61 -1.11
C ALA A 183 7.72 10.80 -0.82
N LEU A 184 6.94 10.74 0.27
CA LEU A 184 5.93 11.74 0.61
C LEU A 184 6.32 12.64 1.80
N VAL A 185 7.57 12.58 2.27
CA VAL A 185 8.01 13.36 3.45
C VAL A 185 7.86 14.88 3.28
N GLY A 186 7.90 15.38 2.03
CA GLY A 186 7.80 16.80 1.70
C GLY A 186 6.41 17.26 1.21
N THR A 187 5.42 16.37 1.11
CA THR A 187 4.17 16.69 0.39
C THR A 187 3.34 17.77 1.07
N ASP A 188 3.37 17.83 2.41
CA ASP A 188 2.65 18.85 3.19
C ASP A 188 3.10 20.29 2.85
N ARG A 189 4.24 20.44 2.16
CA ARG A 189 4.82 21.73 1.75
C ARG A 189 4.98 21.85 0.25
N GLY A 190 4.29 21.00 -0.53
CA GLY A 190 4.35 21.08 -1.98
C GLY A 190 5.69 20.61 -2.57
N LEU A 191 6.50 19.85 -1.82
CA LEU A 191 7.82 19.36 -2.25
C LEU A 191 7.79 17.85 -2.52
N LEU A 192 8.32 17.45 -3.67
CA LEU A 192 8.49 16.04 -4.04
C LEU A 192 9.97 15.68 -4.25
N PRO A 193 10.30 14.38 -4.17
CA PRO A 193 11.57 13.84 -4.66
C PRO A 193 11.88 14.26 -6.11
N PRO A 194 13.13 14.05 -6.56
CA PRO A 194 13.51 14.23 -7.96
C PRO A 194 12.55 13.51 -8.92
N ARG A 195 12.49 13.97 -10.17
CA ARG A 195 11.54 13.43 -11.14
C ARG A 195 11.81 11.95 -11.43
N GLY A 196 10.78 11.11 -11.36
CA GLY A 196 10.87 9.66 -11.51
C GLY A 196 11.18 8.93 -10.19
N GLU A 197 11.56 9.64 -9.14
CA GLU A 197 11.95 9.05 -7.87
C GLU A 197 10.80 8.79 -6.91
N VAL A 198 9.62 9.40 -7.10
CA VAL A 198 8.46 9.14 -6.21
C VAL A 198 8.13 7.66 -6.19
N PHE A 199 8.24 6.99 -7.34
CA PHE A 199 8.09 5.53 -7.42
C PHE A 199 9.40 4.79 -7.73
N GLY A 200 10.33 5.43 -8.45
CA GLY A 200 11.62 4.81 -8.80
C GLY A 200 12.49 4.47 -7.60
N GLY A 201 12.46 5.30 -6.55
CA GLY A 201 13.25 5.08 -5.34
C GLY A 201 12.87 3.82 -4.56
N TYR A 202 11.70 3.25 -4.80
CA TYR A 202 11.26 2.01 -4.14
C TYR A 202 12.17 0.83 -4.47
N GLY A 203 12.63 0.70 -5.73
CA GLY A 203 13.55 -0.37 -6.13
C GLY A 203 14.85 -0.34 -5.31
N ARG A 204 15.42 0.85 -5.09
CA ARG A 204 16.62 1.00 -4.25
C ARG A 204 16.36 0.65 -2.78
N LEU A 205 15.16 0.94 -2.26
CA LEU A 205 14.79 0.55 -0.91
C LEU A 205 14.70 -0.99 -0.79
N LEU A 206 14.12 -1.65 -1.79
CA LEU A 206 14.06 -3.11 -1.82
C LEU A 206 15.46 -3.72 -1.81
N ASP A 207 16.36 -3.22 -2.65
CA ASP A 207 17.75 -3.70 -2.71
C ASP A 207 18.50 -3.48 -1.39
N ALA A 208 18.31 -2.32 -0.75
CA ALA A 208 19.00 -1.99 0.49
C ALA A 208 18.46 -2.74 1.73
N ARG A 209 17.19 -3.18 1.72
CA ARG A 209 16.51 -3.72 2.92
C ARG A 209 16.01 -5.15 2.77
N GLN A 210 16.61 -5.94 1.87
CA GLN A 210 16.20 -7.32 1.61
C GLN A 210 16.15 -8.18 2.88
N CYS A 211 17.14 -8.04 3.77
CA CYS A 211 17.21 -8.81 5.02
C CYS A 211 16.04 -8.52 5.97
N GLU A 212 15.58 -7.26 6.03
CA GLU A 212 14.48 -6.87 6.92
C GLU A 212 13.13 -7.41 6.44
N LEU A 213 13.02 -7.71 5.14
CA LEU A 213 11.82 -8.27 4.53
C LEU A 213 11.75 -9.80 4.64
N VAL A 214 12.84 -10.48 5.03
CA VAL A 214 12.88 -11.95 5.13
C VAL A 214 11.79 -12.47 6.07
N HIS A 215 11.64 -11.87 7.24
CA HIS A 215 10.63 -12.28 8.22
C HIS A 215 9.21 -12.24 7.64
N MET A 216 8.86 -11.19 6.88
CA MET A 216 7.55 -11.08 6.22
C MET A 216 7.33 -12.13 5.12
N ARG A 217 8.41 -12.61 4.48
CA ARG A 217 8.37 -13.65 3.45
C ARG A 217 8.26 -15.07 4.04
N THR A 218 8.79 -15.27 5.25
CA THR A 218 8.83 -16.57 5.92
C THR A 218 7.66 -16.81 6.86
N GLU A 219 7.26 -15.79 7.62
CA GLU A 219 6.20 -15.89 8.62
C GLU A 219 4.86 -15.43 8.02
N LEU A 220 4.25 -16.34 7.28
CA LEU A 220 2.96 -16.09 6.65
C LEU A 220 1.82 -16.24 7.67
N PRO A 221 0.78 -15.38 7.62
CA PRO A 221 -0.40 -15.55 8.46
C PRO A 221 -1.12 -16.88 8.18
N ASP A 222 -1.24 -17.71 9.23
CA ASP A 222 -2.02 -18.96 9.22
C ASP A 222 -3.51 -18.73 9.51
N GLU A 223 -3.84 -17.57 10.09
CA GLU A 223 -5.21 -17.16 10.38
C GLU A 223 -5.70 -16.15 9.33
N PRO A 224 -7.01 -16.15 9.01
CA PRO A 224 -7.58 -15.14 8.13
C PRO A 224 -7.51 -13.77 8.81
N ALA A 225 -7.17 -12.72 8.06
CA ALA A 225 -7.08 -11.36 8.59
C ALA A 225 -8.41 -10.85 9.20
N SER A 226 -9.52 -11.48 8.80
CA SER A 226 -10.86 -11.24 9.31
C SER A 226 -11.71 -12.50 9.17
N LEU A 227 -12.70 -12.66 10.06
CA LEU A 227 -13.74 -13.69 9.93
C LEU A 227 -14.47 -13.68 8.57
N TYR A 228 -14.40 -12.56 7.86
CA TYR A 228 -15.07 -12.33 6.59
C TYR A 228 -14.10 -12.18 5.42
N ASP A 229 -12.84 -12.54 5.62
CA ASP A 229 -11.87 -12.57 4.53
C ASP A 229 -12.31 -13.59 3.47
N SER A 230 -12.45 -13.11 2.23
CA SER A 230 -12.79 -13.93 1.08
C SER A 230 -11.66 -14.82 0.62
N HIS A 231 -10.43 -14.48 1.00
CA HIS A 231 -9.26 -15.27 0.71
C HIS A 231 -9.01 -16.28 1.84
N PRO A 232 -8.68 -17.54 1.53
CA PRO A 232 -8.09 -18.43 2.51
C PRO A 232 -6.80 -17.81 3.08
N PRO A 233 -6.39 -18.19 4.31
CA PRO A 233 -5.12 -17.73 4.88
C PRO A 233 -3.96 -17.97 3.92
N LEU A 234 -3.03 -17.01 3.87
CA LEU A 234 -1.95 -16.99 2.89
C LEU A 234 -1.05 -18.23 3.03
N ALA A 235 -0.72 -18.61 4.26
CA ALA A 235 0.05 -19.81 4.53
C ALA A 235 -0.64 -21.09 4.02
N ALA A 236 -1.96 -21.19 4.20
CA ALA A 236 -2.74 -22.32 3.69
C ALA A 236 -2.77 -22.37 2.16
N ARG A 237 -2.78 -21.22 1.46
CA ARG A 237 -2.69 -21.17 0.00
C ARG A 237 -1.32 -21.63 -0.48
N VAL A 238 -0.26 -21.10 0.13
CA VAL A 238 1.13 -21.45 -0.18
C VAL A 238 1.35 -22.95 0.00
N ARG A 239 0.94 -23.52 1.13
CA ARG A 239 1.03 -24.96 1.38
C ARG A 239 0.30 -25.80 0.32
N ARG A 240 -0.94 -25.44 -0.03
CA ARG A 240 -1.69 -26.17 -1.06
C ARG A 240 -1.01 -26.14 -2.43
N ILE A 241 -0.38 -25.01 -2.78
CA ILE A 241 0.38 -24.91 -4.02
C ILE A 241 1.61 -25.82 -3.93
N GLU A 242 2.34 -25.79 -2.81
CA GLU A 242 3.53 -26.61 -2.59
C GLU A 242 3.26 -28.12 -2.59
N GLU A 243 2.04 -28.55 -2.24
CA GLU A 243 1.59 -29.94 -2.31
C GLU A 243 1.17 -30.39 -3.73
N LEU A 244 1.10 -29.48 -4.72
CA LEU A 244 0.78 -29.86 -6.10
C LEU A 244 1.91 -30.67 -6.75
N PRO A 245 1.59 -31.59 -7.69
CA PRO A 245 2.60 -32.32 -8.43
C PRO A 245 3.49 -31.38 -9.25
N GLU A 246 4.76 -31.72 -9.35
CA GLU A 246 5.74 -30.95 -10.09
C GLU A 246 5.63 -31.22 -11.59
N GLU A 247 5.04 -30.30 -12.35
CA GLU A 247 4.83 -30.43 -13.80
C GLU A 247 6.06 -29.99 -14.64
N GLY A 248 7.28 -30.10 -14.09
CA GLY A 248 8.54 -29.86 -14.82
C GLY A 248 8.80 -28.42 -15.28
N ARG A 249 7.96 -27.45 -14.88
CA ARG A 249 8.19 -26.02 -15.13
C ARG A 249 9.05 -25.43 -14.03
N THR A 250 10.36 -25.57 -14.18
CA THR A 250 11.35 -24.97 -13.29
C THR A 250 12.24 -23.98 -14.07
N ASP A 251 12.54 -22.85 -13.42
CA ASP A 251 13.63 -21.90 -13.73
C ASP A 251 13.57 -20.88 -14.88
N GLU A 252 12.51 -20.81 -15.68
CA GLU A 252 12.39 -19.72 -16.67
C GLU A 252 11.86 -18.40 -16.09
N GLY A 253 12.66 -17.33 -16.22
CA GLY A 253 12.27 -15.97 -15.83
C GLY A 253 12.75 -15.54 -14.45
N ARG A 254 14.04 -15.80 -14.14
CA ARG A 254 14.70 -15.32 -12.90
C ARG A 254 15.04 -13.82 -12.93
N ALA A 255 14.98 -13.18 -14.10
CA ALA A 255 15.22 -11.74 -14.22
C ALA A 255 14.13 -10.95 -13.47
N ALA A 256 14.48 -9.73 -13.06
CA ALA A 256 13.53 -8.81 -12.44
C ALA A 256 12.42 -8.44 -13.43
N ALA A 257 11.15 -8.54 -13.01
CA ALA A 257 10.01 -8.21 -13.86
C ALA A 257 10.02 -6.74 -14.32
N PHE A 258 10.69 -5.86 -13.57
CA PHE A 258 10.88 -4.47 -13.95
C PHE A 258 11.61 -4.33 -15.30
N GLY A 259 12.48 -5.28 -15.65
CA GLY A 259 13.17 -5.34 -16.94
C GLY A 259 12.27 -5.62 -18.14
N LEU A 260 11.00 -6.01 -17.92
CA LEU A 260 10.00 -6.19 -18.98
C LEU A 260 9.49 -4.83 -19.53
N LEU A 261 9.74 -3.74 -18.83
CA LEU A 261 9.35 -2.40 -19.27
C LEU A 261 10.33 -1.85 -20.30
N ASP A 262 9.81 -1.37 -21.42
CA ASP A 262 10.58 -0.55 -22.35
C ASP A 262 10.76 0.86 -21.76
N ALA A 263 12.02 1.30 -21.63
CA ALA A 263 12.41 2.57 -21.01
C ALA A 263 11.77 2.83 -19.62
N PRO A 264 12.14 2.07 -18.58
CA PRO A 264 11.48 2.12 -17.27
C PRO A 264 11.46 3.50 -16.63
N GLU A 265 12.51 4.31 -16.79
CA GLU A 265 12.60 5.67 -16.25
C GLU A 265 11.52 6.59 -16.81
N ARG A 266 11.19 6.42 -18.10
CA ARG A 266 10.10 7.18 -18.75
C ARG A 266 8.74 6.74 -18.23
N VAL A 267 8.56 5.45 -17.99
CA VAL A 267 7.32 4.90 -17.41
C VAL A 267 7.11 5.45 -15.99
N LEU A 268 8.15 5.48 -15.17
CA LEU A 268 8.10 6.05 -13.81
C LEU A 268 7.73 7.54 -13.84
N ALA A 269 8.40 8.34 -14.67
CA ALA A 269 8.10 9.77 -14.80
C ALA A 269 6.68 10.03 -15.33
N ALA A 270 6.22 9.24 -16.31
CA ALA A 270 4.86 9.35 -16.84
C ALA A 270 3.80 8.92 -15.80
N LEU A 271 4.12 7.91 -14.97
CA LEU A 271 3.24 7.49 -13.88
C LEU A 271 3.11 8.57 -12.82
N GLU A 272 4.20 9.26 -12.47
CA GLU A 272 4.15 10.43 -11.59
C GLU A 272 3.20 11.49 -12.12
N ASP A 273 3.35 11.89 -13.39
CA ASP A 273 2.50 12.92 -14.00
C ASP A 273 1.01 12.48 -14.04
N ALA A 274 0.75 11.19 -14.20
CA ALA A 274 -0.61 10.65 -14.26
C ALA A 274 -1.29 10.51 -12.88
N VAL A 275 -0.51 10.26 -11.82
CA VAL A 275 -1.02 9.95 -10.48
C VAL A 275 -1.00 11.17 -9.57
N LEU A 276 0.07 11.97 -9.63
CA LEU A 276 0.29 13.11 -8.75
C LEU A 276 -0.48 14.32 -9.27
N LYS A 277 -1.63 14.57 -8.64
CA LYS A 277 -2.39 15.80 -8.90
C LYS A 277 -1.63 17.00 -8.36
N ALA A 278 -1.75 18.13 -9.06
CA ALA A 278 -1.20 19.40 -8.62
C ALA A 278 -1.68 19.76 -7.20
N PRO A 279 -0.80 20.25 -6.31
CA PRO A 279 -1.20 20.69 -4.98
C PRO A 279 -2.04 21.97 -5.06
N PRO A 280 -2.81 22.31 -4.00
CA PRO A 280 -3.56 23.56 -3.95
C PRO A 280 -2.70 24.82 -4.18
N SER A 281 -1.42 24.75 -3.86
CA SER A 281 -0.42 25.82 -4.01
C SER A 281 0.09 26.02 -5.45
N GLY A 282 -0.36 25.22 -6.43
CA GLY A 282 0.07 25.33 -7.82
C GLY A 282 0.82 24.09 -8.29
N THR A 283 2.10 24.23 -8.63
CA THR A 283 2.94 23.10 -9.09
C THR A 283 3.79 22.53 -7.97
N TRP A 284 4.01 21.22 -7.96
CA TRP A 284 4.97 20.59 -7.07
C TRP A 284 6.38 21.14 -7.31
N ALA A 285 7.02 21.64 -6.26
CA ALA A 285 8.45 21.85 -6.24
C ALA A 285 9.17 20.48 -6.24
N ARG A 286 10.38 20.43 -6.78
CA ARG A 286 11.21 19.23 -6.82
C ARG A 286 12.50 19.48 -6.06
N ALA A 287 12.89 18.50 -5.24
CA ALA A 287 14.20 18.47 -4.64
C ALA A 287 15.27 18.16 -5.71
N ALA A 288 16.49 18.66 -5.51
CA ALA A 288 17.62 18.34 -6.38
C ALA A 288 18.02 16.86 -6.27
N ASP A 289 18.04 16.35 -5.03
CA ASP A 289 18.33 14.96 -4.67
C ASP A 289 17.62 14.57 -3.36
N TRP A 290 17.88 13.37 -2.85
CA TRP A 290 17.31 12.88 -1.60
C TRP A 290 17.80 13.67 -0.36
N PRO A 291 19.10 13.97 -0.20
CA PRO A 291 19.58 14.87 0.86
C PRO A 291 18.90 16.25 0.88
N ASP A 292 18.69 16.87 -0.28
CA ASP A 292 17.98 18.15 -0.41
C ASP A 292 16.51 18.00 0.04
N LEU A 293 15.83 16.93 -0.38
CA LEU A 293 14.46 16.64 0.05
C LEU A 293 14.38 16.54 1.58
N LEU A 294 15.27 15.77 2.19
CA LEU A 294 15.28 15.56 3.64
C LEU A 294 15.60 16.84 4.39
N THR A 295 16.64 17.57 3.99
CA THR A 295 17.04 18.83 4.61
C THR A 295 15.90 19.84 4.55
N ARG A 296 15.32 20.07 3.37
CA ARG A 296 14.22 21.03 3.20
C ARG A 296 12.96 20.61 3.94
N SER A 297 12.64 19.31 3.98
CA SER A 297 11.47 18.81 4.72
C SER A 297 11.68 18.95 6.23
N LEU A 298 12.89 18.67 6.73
CA LEU A 298 13.24 18.82 8.15
C LEU A 298 13.27 20.29 8.57
N ASP A 299 13.92 21.16 7.81
CA ASP A 299 13.97 22.59 8.09
C ASP A 299 12.57 23.21 8.06
N ALA A 300 11.74 22.83 7.09
CA ALA A 300 10.36 23.28 7.01
C ALA A 300 9.53 22.82 8.23
N ARG A 301 9.78 21.60 8.74
CA ARG A 301 9.13 21.08 9.95
C ARG A 301 9.65 21.79 11.20
N LEU A 302 10.96 22.02 11.29
CA LEU A 302 11.58 22.64 12.45
C LEU A 302 11.37 24.16 12.49
N GLY A 303 11.03 24.78 11.36
CA GLY A 303 10.62 26.18 11.26
C GLY A 303 9.15 26.44 11.63
N ASP A 304 8.32 25.41 11.79
CA ASP A 304 6.94 25.56 12.26
C ASP A 304 6.93 25.85 13.77
N GLN A 305 6.96 27.14 14.12
CA GLN A 305 6.99 27.60 15.52
C GLN A 305 5.72 27.27 16.30
N ASP A 306 4.67 26.76 15.65
CA ASP A 306 3.47 26.29 16.34
C ASP A 306 3.54 24.80 16.72
N ALA A 307 4.45 24.05 16.08
CA ALA A 307 4.65 22.65 16.38
C ALA A 307 5.35 22.43 17.74
N PRO A 308 5.04 21.32 18.45
CA PRO A 308 5.57 21.08 19.79
C PRO A 308 7.11 21.02 19.89
N LEU A 309 7.78 20.42 18.90
CA LEU A 309 9.24 20.24 18.92
C LEU A 309 9.99 21.57 18.67
N PRO A 310 9.67 22.39 17.66
CA PRO A 310 10.25 23.73 17.50
C PRO A 310 10.03 24.64 18.71
N ARG A 311 8.83 24.62 19.31
CA ARG A 311 8.57 25.36 20.56
C ARG A 311 9.45 24.91 21.71
N ALA A 312 9.67 23.60 21.83
CA ALA A 312 10.58 23.05 22.82
C ALA A 312 12.03 23.50 22.57
N LEU A 313 12.50 23.49 21.31
CA LEU A 313 13.84 23.96 20.93
C LEU A 313 14.03 25.45 21.24
N LEU A 314 13.05 26.28 20.89
CA LEU A 314 13.05 27.72 21.21
C LEU A 314 13.13 27.96 22.72
N ARG A 315 12.42 27.17 23.54
CA ARG A 315 12.47 27.29 25.01
C ARG A 315 13.80 26.85 25.60
N GLU A 316 14.43 25.83 25.03
CA GLU A 316 15.67 25.25 25.57
C GLU A 316 16.92 26.01 25.12
N LYS A 317 16.94 26.53 23.89
CA LYS A 317 18.13 27.11 23.23
C LYS A 317 17.91 28.49 22.60
N GLY A 318 16.70 29.04 22.67
CA GLY A 318 16.38 30.34 22.06
C GLY A 318 16.25 30.33 20.53
N THR A 319 16.54 29.21 19.87
CA THR A 319 16.46 29.03 18.42
C THR A 319 15.78 27.70 18.07
N ALA A 320 15.25 27.58 16.86
CA ALA A 320 14.75 26.32 16.32
C ALA A 320 15.37 26.06 14.95
N GLY A 321 15.52 24.78 14.63
CA GLY A 321 16.16 24.33 13.39
C GLY A 321 16.93 23.05 13.60
N LEU A 322 17.37 22.44 12.49
CA LEU A 322 18.16 21.23 12.51
C LEU A 322 19.51 21.40 13.27
N PRO A 323 20.28 22.50 13.07
CA PRO A 323 21.52 22.70 13.83
C PRO A 323 21.30 22.76 15.34
N THR A 324 20.22 23.39 15.80
CA THR A 324 19.88 23.47 17.23
C THR A 324 19.47 22.11 17.79
N LEU A 325 18.72 21.31 17.03
CA LEU A 325 18.36 19.97 17.46
C LEU A 325 19.61 19.07 17.59
N LEU A 326 20.54 19.17 16.64
CA LEU A 326 21.79 18.41 16.68
C LEU A 326 22.66 18.83 17.87
N SER A 327 22.80 20.13 18.16
CA SER A 327 23.58 20.58 19.32
C SER A 327 22.98 20.11 20.65
N VAL A 328 21.65 20.09 20.78
CA VAL A 328 20.97 19.52 21.98
C VAL A 328 21.29 18.04 22.15
N ILE A 329 21.38 17.28 21.04
CA ILE A 329 21.73 15.85 21.06
C ILE A 329 23.20 15.68 21.46
N GLU A 330 24.10 16.44 20.86
CA GLU A 330 25.55 16.41 21.13
C GLU A 330 25.87 16.75 22.60
N GLU A 331 25.15 17.71 23.17
CA GLU A 331 25.29 18.09 24.58
C GLU A 331 24.62 17.09 25.56
N GLY A 332 23.94 16.06 25.06
CA GLY A 332 23.24 15.09 25.91
C GLY A 332 21.97 15.65 26.58
N ARG A 333 21.44 16.79 26.11
CA ARG A 333 20.32 17.53 26.71
C ARG A 333 18.95 17.16 26.12
N LEU A 334 18.87 16.03 25.42
CA LEU A 334 17.66 15.54 24.78
C LEU A 334 16.47 15.42 25.76
N TRP A 335 16.75 15.04 27.01
CA TRP A 335 15.72 14.91 28.05
C TRP A 335 15.28 16.26 28.61
N ASP A 336 16.14 17.27 28.60
CA ASP A 336 15.78 18.63 28.98
C ASP A 336 14.85 19.25 27.95
N LEU A 337 15.18 19.09 26.67
CA LEU A 337 14.29 19.43 25.57
C LEU A 337 12.93 18.74 25.70
N ALA A 338 12.92 17.44 25.99
CA ALA A 338 11.69 16.66 26.11
C ALA A 338 10.77 17.13 27.25
N ARG A 339 11.27 17.84 28.27
CA ARG A 339 10.44 18.43 29.33
C ARG A 339 9.50 19.51 28.83
N HIS A 340 9.83 20.16 27.70
CA HIS A 340 9.02 21.21 27.11
C HIS A 340 7.94 20.70 26.16
N LEU A 341 7.95 19.40 25.86
CA LEU A 341 6.91 18.76 25.05
C LEU A 341 5.57 18.66 25.82
N PRO A 342 4.43 18.59 25.11
CA PRO A 342 3.11 18.45 25.73
C PRO A 342 2.99 17.09 26.42
N ALA A 343 3.29 17.07 27.72
CA ALA A 343 3.29 15.87 28.56
C ALA A 343 2.16 15.92 29.61
N SER A 344 1.68 14.73 30.02
CA SER A 344 0.68 14.58 31.08
C SER A 344 1.17 15.16 32.41
N ALA A 345 0.24 15.44 33.33
CA ALA A 345 0.59 15.91 34.66
C ALA A 345 1.47 14.88 35.41
N GLU A 346 1.22 13.58 35.23
CA GLU A 346 2.04 12.52 35.85
C GLU A 346 3.46 12.51 35.28
N ALA A 347 3.61 12.66 33.96
CA ALA A 347 4.92 12.72 33.32
C ALA A 347 5.75 13.93 33.80
N ARG A 348 5.09 15.07 34.05
CA ARG A 348 5.73 16.25 34.65
C ARG A 348 6.13 16.02 36.12
N ALA A 349 5.33 15.29 36.90
CA ALA A 349 5.60 15.00 38.31
C ALA A 349 6.67 13.91 38.52
N ALA A 350 6.79 12.94 37.63
CA ALA A 350 7.77 11.85 37.71
C ALA A 350 9.21 12.37 37.74
N LYS A 351 10.17 11.62 38.30
CA LYS A 351 11.61 11.98 38.35
C LYS A 351 12.50 10.87 37.77
N GLY A 352 13.73 11.22 37.39
CA GLY A 352 14.75 10.27 36.94
C GLY A 352 14.29 9.37 35.78
N ARG A 353 14.55 8.06 35.91
CA ARG A 353 14.23 7.06 34.86
C ARG A 353 12.74 6.95 34.54
N ALA A 354 11.86 7.12 35.53
CA ALA A 354 10.42 7.05 35.31
C ALA A 354 9.93 8.17 34.37
N ARG A 355 10.45 9.38 34.56
CA ARG A 355 10.18 10.51 33.66
C ARG A 355 10.70 10.23 32.24
N GLN A 356 11.93 9.72 32.12
CA GLN A 356 12.51 9.39 30.81
C GLN A 356 11.67 8.34 30.07
N ALA A 357 11.18 7.31 30.77
CA ALA A 357 10.31 6.29 30.19
C ALA A 357 8.99 6.90 29.66
N MET A 358 8.41 7.85 30.39
CA MET A 358 7.17 8.54 29.99
C MET A 358 7.38 9.56 28.85
N LEU A 359 8.52 10.25 28.80
CA LEU A 359 8.82 11.25 27.76
C LEU A 359 9.34 10.64 26.45
N ARG A 360 9.98 9.46 26.51
CA ARG A 360 10.51 8.77 25.33
C ARG A 360 9.48 8.58 24.20
N PRO A 361 8.24 8.11 24.43
CA PRO A 361 7.27 7.97 23.34
C PRO A 361 6.86 9.30 22.73
N LEU A 362 6.74 10.39 23.52
CA LEU A 362 6.42 11.72 23.02
C LEU A 362 7.52 12.25 22.10
N LEU A 363 8.77 12.15 22.55
CA LEU A 363 9.92 12.54 21.75
C LEU A 363 10.00 11.70 20.46
N ARG A 364 9.75 10.39 20.57
CA ARG A 364 9.71 9.49 19.42
C ARG A 364 8.63 9.92 18.42
N GLU A 365 7.43 10.28 18.88
CA GLU A 365 6.34 10.75 18.02
C GLU A 365 6.71 12.06 17.30
N GLN A 366 7.31 13.02 18.02
CA GLN A 366 7.73 14.28 17.43
C GLN A 366 8.83 14.10 16.37
N LEU A 367 9.80 13.21 16.62
CA LEU A 367 10.89 12.94 15.69
C LEU A 367 10.44 12.13 14.47
N HIS A 368 9.56 11.14 14.67
CA HIS A 368 9.08 10.28 13.58
C HIS A 368 8.11 10.98 12.64
N GLY A 369 7.54 12.13 13.01
CA GLY A 369 6.60 12.88 12.17
C GLY A 369 5.39 12.03 11.79
N ARG A 370 4.29 12.12 12.54
CA ARG A 370 3.02 11.65 11.97
C ARG A 370 2.63 12.62 10.85
N CYS A 371 2.58 12.13 9.61
CA CYS A 371 1.65 12.64 8.59
C CYS A 371 0.21 12.34 9.03
N ALA A 372 -0.22 12.91 10.16
CA ALA A 372 -1.61 12.85 10.61
C ALA A 372 -2.38 13.93 9.87
N ARG A 373 -2.56 13.79 8.55
CA ARG A 373 -3.53 14.60 7.79
C ARG A 373 -3.93 14.03 6.43
N LEU A 374 -4.15 12.72 6.35
CA LEU A 374 -5.01 12.12 5.31
C LEU A 374 -5.98 11.15 5.99
N ARG A 375 -7.09 11.68 6.50
CA ARG A 375 -8.34 10.93 6.72
C ARG A 375 -9.30 11.26 5.60
#